data_AF-A0A661NN68-F1
#
_entry.id   AF-A0A661NN68-F1
#
_cell.length_a   1.000
_cell.length_b   1.000
_cell.length_c   1.000
_cell.angle_alpha   90.00
_cell.angle_beta   90.00
_cell.angle_gamma   90.00
#
_symmetry.space_group_name_H-M   'P 1'
#
loop_
_entity.id
_entity.type
_entity.pdbx_description
1 polymer ?
#
loop_
_entity_poly.entity_id
_entity_poly.type
_entity_poly.pdbx_seq_one_letter_code
_entity_poly.pdbx_strand_id
1 'polypeptide(L)'
;MSQPERPRERTSEPLPLDEELERFAKLQAVLLDRWSAIRHVDAGSRDIVVVPSLSLEGLAMSTIAGVNHYEERMLFTLMLLRHPRARLIYVTSQPIHPAMIDYFVAMVRGISASHVRDRLTLLSTYDSSPRPLTAKILERPRLMRRILRAIDPDRAHMSCFTVSRLHGLRGHRGGRRHAGRPDQPGLPGSARLR
;
A
#
# COMPACT_ATOMS: atom_id res chain seq x y z
N MET A 1 -18.99 -9.00 -37.32
CA MET A 1 -18.89 -7.96 -36.29
C MET A 1 -17.98 -8.47 -35.18
N SER A 2 -16.70 -8.10 -35.27
CA SER A 2 -15.65 -8.51 -34.34
C SER A 2 -15.83 -7.86 -32.97
N GLN A 3 -15.86 -8.67 -31.91
CA GLN A 3 -15.79 -8.17 -30.53
C GLN A 3 -14.38 -7.61 -30.27
N PRO A 4 -14.23 -6.49 -29.54
CA PRO A 4 -12.92 -5.96 -29.21
C PRO A 4 -12.29 -6.82 -28.10
N GLU A 5 -11.08 -7.32 -28.36
CA GLU A 5 -10.24 -8.03 -27.38
C GLU A 5 -10.06 -7.18 -26.12
N ARG A 6 -10.45 -7.73 -24.97
CA ARG A 6 -10.10 -7.17 -23.66
C ARG A 6 -8.57 -7.18 -23.51
N PRO A 7 -7.95 -6.11 -22.97
CA PRO A 7 -6.50 -6.10 -22.72
C PRO A 7 -6.12 -7.27 -21.81
N ARG A 8 -5.19 -8.12 -22.27
CA ARG A 8 -4.65 -9.24 -21.51
C ARG A 8 -4.16 -8.74 -20.15
N GLU A 9 -4.79 -9.22 -19.09
CA GLU A 9 -4.33 -9.08 -17.72
C GLU A 9 -2.87 -9.56 -17.67
N ARG A 10 -1.94 -8.68 -17.29
CA ARG A 10 -0.58 -9.09 -16.92
C ARG A 10 -0.66 -9.72 -15.53
N THR A 11 -1.08 -10.98 -15.49
CA THR A 11 -0.93 -11.87 -14.34
C THR A 11 0.57 -12.11 -14.15
N SER A 12 1.21 -11.41 -13.20
CA SER A 12 2.52 -11.83 -12.71
C SER A 12 2.33 -13.19 -12.03
N GLU A 13 2.72 -14.29 -12.67
CA GLU A 13 2.81 -15.58 -11.99
C GLU A 13 3.73 -15.46 -10.77
N PRO A 14 3.40 -16.12 -9.63
CA PRO A 14 4.29 -16.14 -8.49
C PRO A 14 5.63 -16.78 -8.89
N LEU A 15 6.72 -16.07 -8.59
CA LEU A 15 8.07 -16.54 -8.90
C LEU A 15 8.36 -17.84 -8.13
N PRO A 16 9.25 -18.70 -8.64
CA PRO A 16 9.82 -19.78 -7.85
C PRO A 16 10.40 -19.24 -6.54
N LEU A 17 10.23 -19.98 -5.44
CA LEU A 17 10.61 -19.53 -4.09
C LEU A 17 12.07 -19.07 -4.03
N ASP A 18 12.98 -19.76 -4.71
CA ASP A 18 14.41 -19.41 -4.74
C ASP A 18 14.66 -18.06 -5.44
N GLU A 19 13.93 -17.77 -6.52
CA GLU A 19 14.02 -16.49 -7.22
C GLU A 19 13.39 -15.36 -6.39
N GLU A 20 12.29 -15.65 -5.68
CA GLU A 20 11.67 -14.71 -4.74
C GLU A 20 12.65 -14.35 -3.60
N LEU A 21 13.30 -15.36 -3.02
CA LEU A 21 14.30 -15.17 -1.96
C LEU A 21 15.52 -14.38 -2.46
N GLU A 22 16.02 -14.65 -3.68
CA GLU A 22 17.14 -13.91 -4.26
C GLU A 22 16.77 -12.44 -4.52
N ARG A 23 15.59 -12.17 -5.08
CA ARG A 23 15.09 -10.80 -5.25
C ARG A 23 14.86 -10.10 -3.92
N PHE A 24 14.34 -10.82 -2.93
CA PHE A 24 14.15 -10.29 -1.59
C PHE A 24 15.49 -9.91 -0.94
N ALA A 25 16.51 -10.76 -1.03
CA ALA A 25 17.86 -10.46 -0.53
C ALA A 25 18.48 -9.24 -1.22
N LYS A 26 18.33 -9.12 -2.55
CA LYS A 26 18.75 -7.93 -3.31
C LYS A 26 18.02 -6.66 -2.83
N LEU A 27 16.72 -6.75 -2.60
CA LEU A 27 15.92 -5.64 -2.06
C LEU A 27 16.37 -5.26 -0.65
N GLN A 28 16.60 -6.24 0.23
CA GLN A 28 17.09 -6.00 1.59
C GLN A 28 18.43 -5.26 1.59
N ALA A 29 19.36 -5.65 0.72
CA ALA A 29 20.67 -4.97 0.59
C ALA A 29 20.51 -3.50 0.17
N VAL A 30 19.68 -3.23 -0.84
CA VAL A 30 19.38 -1.85 -1.30
C VAL A 30 18.67 -1.04 -0.21
N LEU A 31 17.73 -1.66 0.52
CA LEU A 31 16.99 -0.99 1.59
C LEU A 31 17.88 -0.67 2.79
N LEU A 32 18.83 -1.55 3.15
CA LEU A 32 19.79 -1.29 4.23
C LEU A 32 20.68 -0.09 3.92
N ASP A 33 21.17 0.00 2.68
CA ASP A 33 21.96 1.15 2.20
C ASP A 33 21.13 2.44 2.29
N ARG A 34 19.91 2.44 1.75
CA ARG A 34 18.98 3.57 1.82
C ARG A 34 18.62 3.94 3.26
N TRP A 35 18.41 2.95 4.14
CA TRP A 35 18.10 3.19 5.56
C TRP A 35 19.26 3.86 6.29
N SER A 36 20.50 3.51 5.96
CA SER A 36 21.68 4.17 6.50
C SER A 36 21.74 5.65 6.06
N ALA A 37 21.46 5.94 4.80
CA ALA A 37 21.39 7.29 4.25
C ALA A 37 20.22 8.11 4.82
N ILE A 38 19.10 7.44 5.15
CA ILE A 38 17.95 8.08 5.79
C ILE A 38 18.34 8.71 7.12
N ARG A 39 19.29 8.16 7.90
CA ARG A 39 19.69 8.68 9.23
C ARG A 39 20.16 10.14 9.24
N HIS A 40 20.55 10.70 8.09
CA HIS A 40 20.75 12.15 7.91
C HIS A 40 19.41 12.89 7.67
N VAL A 41 18.35 12.47 8.37
CA VAL A 41 16.92 12.71 8.07
C VAL A 41 16.58 14.17 7.84
N ASP A 42 17.20 15.06 8.59
CA ASP A 42 16.82 16.46 8.65
C ASP A 42 17.40 17.32 7.52
N ALA A 43 18.33 16.79 6.70
CA ALA A 43 19.04 17.58 5.70
C ALA A 43 18.53 17.41 4.26
N GLY A 44 17.95 16.27 3.89
CA GLY A 44 17.67 15.92 2.49
C GLY A 44 16.27 16.30 1.96
N SER A 45 16.17 16.57 0.65
CA SER A 45 14.89 16.59 -0.07
C SER A 45 14.26 15.21 -0.10
N ARG A 46 12.94 15.10 0.10
CA ARG A 46 12.22 13.83 0.13
C ARG A 46 10.92 13.93 -0.64
N ASP A 47 10.71 12.99 -1.56
CA ASP A 47 9.43 12.84 -2.23
C ASP A 47 8.64 11.71 -1.59
N ILE A 48 7.41 12.00 -1.17
CA ILE A 48 6.57 11.08 -0.42
C ILE A 48 5.35 10.76 -1.27
N VAL A 49 5.21 9.51 -1.71
CA VAL A 49 4.01 9.05 -2.40
C VAL A 49 3.09 8.37 -1.40
N VAL A 50 1.95 8.96 -1.12
CA VAL A 50 0.94 8.38 -0.22
C VAL A 50 -0.12 7.69 -1.07
N VAL A 51 -0.23 6.37 -0.87
CA VAL A 51 -1.27 5.54 -1.47
C VAL A 51 -2.12 4.98 -0.33
N PRO A 52 -3.23 5.66 0.04
CA PRO A 52 -4.13 5.26 1.11
C PRO A 52 -5.03 4.08 0.71
N SER A 53 -4.45 3.06 0.06
CA SER A 53 -5.18 1.87 -0.36
C SER A 53 -5.49 1.01 0.85
N LEU A 54 -6.78 0.78 1.07
CA LEU A 54 -7.27 -0.26 1.96
C LEU A 54 -7.44 -1.55 1.15
N SER A 55 -6.94 -2.66 1.67
CA SER A 55 -7.16 -3.99 1.13
C SER A 55 -7.41 -4.92 2.31
N LEU A 56 -8.64 -5.40 2.47
CA LEU A 56 -8.99 -6.30 3.56
C LEU A 56 -9.28 -7.66 2.93
N GLU A 57 -8.37 -8.61 3.12
CA GLU A 57 -8.61 -10.00 2.74
C GLU A 57 -9.79 -10.55 3.55
N GLY A 58 -10.83 -11.03 2.87
CA GLY A 58 -12.00 -11.67 3.51
C GLY A 58 -13.18 -10.74 3.84
N LEU A 59 -13.06 -9.43 3.67
CA LEU A 59 -14.18 -8.48 3.80
C LEU A 59 -14.49 -7.86 2.44
N ALA A 60 -15.74 -7.95 1.99
CA ALA A 60 -16.15 -7.21 0.82
C ALA A 60 -16.10 -5.72 1.15
N MET A 61 -15.42 -4.92 0.33
CA MET A 61 -15.34 -3.47 0.49
C MET A 61 -16.73 -2.81 0.47
N SER A 62 -17.75 -3.50 -0.06
CA SER A 62 -19.15 -3.08 -0.02
C SER A 62 -19.81 -3.20 1.36
N THR A 63 -19.25 -3.99 2.28
CA THR A 63 -19.84 -4.23 3.62
C THR A 63 -19.44 -3.17 4.63
N ILE A 64 -18.41 -2.38 4.34
CA ILE A 64 -17.93 -1.31 5.22
C ILE A 64 -18.58 0.00 4.77
N ALA A 65 -19.48 0.54 5.60
CA ALA A 65 -20.07 1.85 5.37
C ALA A 65 -18.96 2.91 5.34
N GLY A 66 -18.90 3.69 4.24
CA GLY A 66 -17.95 4.80 4.10
C GLY A 66 -16.54 4.42 3.63
N VAL A 67 -16.33 3.24 3.00
CA VAL A 67 -15.03 2.88 2.38
C VAL A 67 -14.49 3.96 1.46
N ASN A 68 -15.37 4.63 0.70
CA ASN A 68 -14.97 5.69 -0.22
C ASN A 68 -14.34 6.90 0.50
N HIS A 69 -14.64 7.11 1.78
CA HIS A 69 -14.06 8.17 2.62
C HIS A 69 -12.84 7.70 3.42
N TYR A 70 -12.43 6.43 3.31
CA TYR A 70 -11.27 5.93 4.04
C TYR A 70 -9.99 6.66 3.63
N GLU A 71 -9.91 7.01 2.35
CA GLU A 71 -8.80 7.77 1.79
C GLU A 71 -8.68 9.17 2.40
N GLU A 72 -9.78 9.79 2.84
CA GLU A 72 -9.74 11.09 3.53
C GLU A 72 -9.14 10.97 4.94
N ARG A 73 -9.30 9.81 5.60
CA ARG A 73 -8.75 9.57 6.96
C ARG A 73 -7.23 9.66 6.98
N MET A 74 -6.56 9.42 5.86
CA MET A 74 -5.11 9.45 5.76
C MET A 74 -4.53 10.83 5.40
N LEU A 75 -5.37 11.86 5.29
CA LEU A 75 -4.93 13.24 5.11
C LEU A 75 -4.06 13.76 6.26
N PHE A 76 -4.03 13.09 7.42
CA PHE A 76 -3.06 13.40 8.47
C PHE A 76 -1.59 13.31 7.98
N THR A 77 -1.32 12.53 6.92
CA THR A 77 0.01 12.43 6.31
C THR A 77 0.49 13.76 5.72
N LEU A 78 -0.39 14.74 5.48
CA LEU A 78 0.01 16.11 5.13
C LEU A 78 0.91 16.75 6.20
N MET A 79 0.86 16.28 7.45
CA MET A 79 1.77 16.72 8.51
C MET A 79 3.25 16.44 8.19
N LEU A 80 3.55 15.52 7.25
CA LEU A 80 4.91 15.29 6.76
C LEU A 80 5.47 16.51 6.00
N LEU A 81 4.60 17.39 5.50
CA LEU A 81 5.02 18.65 4.89
C LEU A 81 5.57 19.67 5.91
N ARG A 82 5.54 19.37 7.22
CA ARG A 82 6.32 20.13 8.21
C ARG A 82 7.83 20.05 7.95
N HIS A 83 8.30 19.00 7.27
CA HIS A 83 9.68 18.93 6.82
C HIS A 83 9.90 19.93 5.66
N PRO A 84 10.88 20.84 5.76
CA PRO A 84 11.01 21.98 4.84
C PRO A 84 11.31 21.56 3.39
N ARG A 85 11.94 20.39 3.19
CA ARG A 85 12.28 19.86 1.86
C ARG A 85 11.46 18.65 1.43
N ALA A 86 10.36 18.36 2.14
CA ALA A 86 9.44 17.29 1.74
C ALA A 86 8.45 17.78 0.69
N ARG A 87 8.24 16.97 -0.35
CA ARG A 87 7.14 17.09 -1.32
C ARG A 87 6.26 15.86 -1.18
N LEU A 88 4.96 16.04 -1.25
CA LEU A 88 3.99 14.98 -1.01
C LEU A 88 3.07 14.82 -2.21
N ILE A 89 2.99 13.59 -2.72
CA ILE A 89 2.09 13.18 -3.78
C ILE A 89 1.02 12.29 -3.13
N TYR A 90 -0.20 12.81 -3.04
CA TYR A 90 -1.33 12.08 -2.47
C TYR A 90 -2.22 11.54 -3.58
N VAL A 91 -2.44 10.23 -3.61
CA VAL A 91 -3.25 9.57 -4.64
C VAL A 91 -4.57 9.12 -4.05
N THR A 92 -5.69 9.36 -4.74
CA THR A 92 -7.02 8.92 -4.32
C THR A 92 -7.81 8.25 -5.44
N SER A 93 -8.85 7.51 -5.04
CA SER A 93 -9.89 6.97 -5.90
C SER A 93 -10.72 8.11 -6.50
N GLN A 94 -11.18 9.03 -5.65
CA GLN A 94 -11.98 10.20 -6.05
C GLN A 94 -11.31 11.51 -5.62
N PRO A 95 -11.53 12.62 -6.35
CA PRO A 95 -11.03 13.93 -5.93
C PRO A 95 -11.54 14.30 -4.53
N ILE A 96 -10.63 14.75 -3.66
CA ILE A 96 -10.99 15.25 -2.34
C ILE A 96 -11.51 16.67 -2.47
N HIS A 97 -12.56 17.01 -1.73
CA HIS A 97 -13.12 18.35 -1.71
C HIS A 97 -12.06 19.38 -1.25
N PRO A 98 -11.88 20.53 -1.93
CA PRO A 98 -10.86 21.53 -1.57
C PRO A 98 -10.93 22.00 -0.11
N ALA A 99 -12.14 22.17 0.44
CA ALA A 99 -12.30 22.55 1.85
C ALA A 99 -11.71 21.53 2.85
N MET A 100 -11.74 20.22 2.52
CA MET A 100 -11.09 19.20 3.35
C MET A 100 -9.57 19.37 3.30
N ILE A 101 -9.01 19.61 2.11
CA ILE A 101 -7.58 19.87 1.95
C ILE A 101 -7.18 21.11 2.75
N ASP A 102 -7.94 22.20 2.63
CA ASP A 102 -7.67 23.46 3.31
C ASP A 102 -7.70 23.32 4.83
N TYR A 103 -8.65 22.53 5.36
CA TYR A 103 -8.71 22.18 6.76
C TYR A 103 -7.42 21.48 7.24
N PHE A 104 -6.93 20.48 6.49
CA PHE A 104 -5.68 19.79 6.84
C PHE A 104 -4.43 20.65 6.65
N VAL A 105 -4.39 21.49 5.62
CA VAL A 105 -3.30 22.43 5.37
C VAL A 105 -3.18 23.44 6.52
N ALA A 106 -4.30 23.95 7.03
CA ALA A 106 -4.32 24.88 8.16
C ALA A 106 -3.78 24.26 9.46
N MET A 107 -3.85 22.93 9.61
CA MET A 107 -3.30 22.20 10.76
C MET A 107 -1.76 22.02 10.68
N VAL A 108 -1.15 22.24 9.51
CA VAL A 108 0.32 22.11 9.35
C VAL A 108 1.01 23.32 9.99
N ARG A 109 1.46 23.16 11.23
CA ARG A 109 2.17 24.24 11.96
C ARG A 109 3.60 24.44 11.44
N GLY A 110 4.04 25.69 11.41
CA GLY A 110 5.42 26.07 11.08
C GLY A 110 5.67 26.37 9.60
N ILE A 111 4.61 26.47 8.79
CA ILE A 111 4.69 26.78 7.36
C ILE A 111 3.41 27.48 6.89
N SER A 112 3.52 28.35 5.89
CA SER A 112 2.35 28.98 5.26
C SER A 112 1.55 27.98 4.41
N ALA A 113 0.23 28.19 4.32
CA ALA A 113 -0.65 27.38 3.48
C ALA A 113 -0.22 27.37 2.00
N SER A 114 0.32 28.47 1.47
CA SER A 114 0.85 28.54 0.11
C SER A 114 1.99 27.55 -0.10
N HIS A 115 3.01 27.56 0.75
CA HIS A 115 4.16 26.65 0.64
C HIS A 115 3.78 25.17 0.87
N VAL A 116 2.72 24.89 1.63
CA VAL A 116 2.17 23.54 1.73
C VAL A 116 1.57 23.12 0.39
N ARG A 117 0.75 23.98 -0.23
CA ARG A 117 0.13 23.69 -1.54
C ARG A 117 1.16 23.54 -2.66
N ASP A 118 2.21 24.36 -2.67
CA ASP A 118 3.28 24.27 -3.68
C ASP A 118 4.02 22.92 -3.65
N ARG A 119 4.02 22.27 -2.48
CA ARG A 119 4.69 20.98 -2.24
C ARG A 119 3.73 19.80 -2.21
N LEU A 120 2.42 20.04 -2.31
CA LEU A 120 1.38 19.02 -2.31
C LEU A 120 0.84 18.79 -3.73
N THR A 121 1.02 17.58 -4.24
CA THR A 121 0.42 17.14 -5.50
C THR A 121 -0.71 16.17 -5.21
N LEU A 122 -1.94 16.54 -5.58
CA LEU A 122 -3.11 15.66 -5.47
C LEU A 122 -3.39 14.99 -6.81
N LEU A 123 -3.46 13.66 -6.82
CA LEU A 123 -3.79 12.86 -7.99
C LEU A 123 -5.01 12.00 -7.68
N SER A 124 -5.90 11.84 -8.66
CA SER A 124 -7.08 11.00 -8.53
C SER A 124 -7.20 10.03 -9.70
N THR A 125 -7.70 8.82 -9.43
CA THR A 125 -8.05 7.83 -10.46
C THR A 125 -9.43 8.06 -11.08
N TYR A 126 -10.25 8.95 -10.48
CA TYR A 126 -11.63 9.25 -10.84
C TYR A 126 -12.52 8.00 -10.92
N ASP A 127 -12.34 7.08 -9.97
CA ASP A 127 -12.95 5.77 -9.98
C ASP A 127 -13.58 5.47 -8.62
N SER A 128 -14.91 5.51 -8.57
CA SER A 128 -15.73 5.23 -7.38
C SER A 128 -16.00 3.75 -7.14
N SER A 129 -15.45 2.86 -7.97
CA SER A 129 -15.67 1.42 -7.79
C SER A 129 -15.12 0.94 -6.44
N PRO A 130 -15.73 -0.07 -5.81
CA PRO A 130 -15.31 -0.63 -4.53
C PRO A 130 -14.07 -1.53 -4.67
N ARG A 131 -13.12 -1.12 -5.50
CA ARG A 131 -11.86 -1.80 -5.76
C ARG A 131 -10.72 -1.12 -4.98
N PRO A 132 -9.67 -1.85 -4.58
CA PRO A 132 -8.49 -1.25 -3.95
C PRO A 132 -7.86 -0.18 -4.83
N LEU A 133 -7.42 0.92 -4.22
CA LEU A 133 -6.76 2.02 -4.91
C LEU A 133 -5.48 1.56 -5.62
N THR A 134 -4.71 0.66 -5.02
CA THR A 134 -3.52 0.08 -5.66
C THR A 134 -3.85 -0.58 -6.99
N ALA A 135 -4.95 -1.36 -7.07
CA ALA A 135 -5.37 -1.99 -8.32
C ALA A 135 -5.77 -0.93 -9.37
N LYS A 136 -6.51 0.10 -8.95
CA LYS A 136 -6.91 1.22 -9.82
C LYS A 136 -5.69 1.97 -10.40
N ILE A 137 -4.63 2.14 -9.61
CA ILE A 137 -3.38 2.78 -10.04
C ILE A 137 -2.63 1.90 -11.04
N LEU A 138 -2.45 0.61 -10.73
CA LEU A 138 -1.68 -0.33 -11.57
C LEU A 138 -2.32 -0.55 -12.95
N GLU A 139 -3.64 -0.48 -13.04
CA GLU A 139 -4.38 -0.53 -14.31
C GLU A 139 -4.25 0.74 -15.16
N ARG A 140 -3.67 1.81 -14.62
CA ARG A 140 -3.56 3.13 -15.28
C ARG A 140 -2.09 3.52 -15.50
N PRO A 141 -1.42 3.02 -16.56
CA PRO A 141 -0.03 3.37 -16.86
C PRO A 141 0.26 4.88 -16.97
N ARG A 142 -0.73 5.67 -17.41
CA ARG A 142 -0.62 7.13 -17.49
C ARG A 142 -0.49 7.77 -16.10
N LEU A 143 -1.26 7.27 -15.12
CA LEU A 143 -1.18 7.76 -13.74
C LEU A 143 0.15 7.36 -13.10
N MET A 144 0.61 6.11 -13.31
CA MET A 144 1.92 5.67 -12.86
C MET A 144 3.05 6.55 -13.42
N ARG A 145 3.02 6.85 -14.72
CA ARG A 145 4.00 7.78 -15.32
C ARG A 145 3.93 9.18 -14.72
N ARG A 146 2.75 9.68 -14.37
CA ARG A 146 2.58 10.98 -13.72
C ARG A 146 3.16 10.99 -12.31
N ILE A 147 2.95 9.93 -11.53
CA ILE A 147 3.56 9.74 -10.21
C ILE A 147 5.09 9.71 -10.36
N LEU A 148 5.62 8.88 -11.27
CA LEU A 148 7.06 8.75 -11.50
C LEU A 148 7.72 10.06 -11.97
N ARG A 149 7.03 10.91 -12.73
CA ARG A 149 7.53 12.24 -13.13
C ARG A 149 7.50 13.27 -11.99
N ALA A 150 6.71 13.03 -10.95
CA ALA A 150 6.57 13.94 -9.83
C ALA A 150 7.61 13.72 -8.73
N ILE A 151 8.38 12.61 -8.81
CA ILE A 151 9.32 12.15 -7.80
C ILE A 151 10.74 11.94 -8.37
N ASP A 152 11.73 12.06 -7.49
CA ASP A 152 13.09 11.55 -7.67
C ASP A 152 13.19 10.13 -7.09
N PRO A 153 13.35 9.07 -7.90
CA PRO A 153 13.38 7.67 -7.45
C PRO A 153 14.45 7.34 -6.39
N ASP A 154 15.54 8.12 -6.34
CA ASP A 154 16.63 7.89 -5.38
C ASP A 154 16.33 8.53 -4.03
N ARG A 155 15.37 9.46 -3.97
CA ARG A 155 14.98 10.21 -2.78
C ARG A 155 13.51 10.05 -2.41
N ALA A 156 12.80 9.19 -3.13
CA ALA A 156 11.39 8.92 -2.94
C ALA A 156 11.14 7.69 -2.06
N HIS A 157 10.08 7.76 -1.27
CA HIS A 157 9.50 6.58 -0.62
C HIS A 157 7.98 6.60 -0.75
N MET A 158 7.39 5.41 -0.69
CA MET A 158 5.95 5.23 -0.77
C MET A 158 5.41 4.82 0.60
N SER A 159 4.38 5.52 1.06
CA SER A 159 3.62 5.19 2.26
C SER A 159 2.33 4.48 1.87
N CYS A 160 2.22 3.21 2.27
CA CYS A 160 1.04 2.37 2.07
C CYS A 160 0.42 2.01 3.42
N PHE A 161 -0.90 1.98 3.49
CA PHE A 161 -1.61 1.72 4.75
C PHE A 161 -1.86 0.24 5.02
N THR A 162 -2.20 -0.50 3.97
CA THR A 162 -2.37 -1.94 4.05
C THR A 162 -1.50 -2.60 3.02
N VAL A 163 -0.67 -3.53 3.48
CA VAL A 163 0.05 -4.46 2.63
C VAL A 163 -0.75 -5.75 2.60
N SER A 164 -1.51 -5.95 1.53
CA SER A 164 -2.13 -7.25 1.26
C SER A 164 -1.37 -7.93 0.13
N ARG A 165 -1.41 -9.26 0.10
CA ARG A 165 -0.97 -9.95 -1.11
C ARG A 165 -1.92 -9.53 -2.22
N LEU A 166 -1.44 -8.74 -3.16
CA LEU A 166 -2.09 -8.65 -4.45
C LEU A 166 -1.83 -9.99 -5.14
N HIS A 167 -2.57 -11.05 -4.81
CA HIS A 167 -2.65 -12.30 -5.59
C HIS A 167 -3.89 -13.12 -5.23
N GLY A 168 -4.60 -13.54 -6.27
CA GLY A 168 -5.74 -14.44 -6.18
C GLY A 168 -5.35 -15.78 -5.59
N LEU A 169 -5.67 -15.98 -4.31
CA LEU A 169 -5.89 -17.31 -3.77
C LEU A 169 -7.23 -17.83 -4.31
N ARG A 170 -7.20 -18.43 -5.50
CA ARG A 170 -8.10 -19.56 -5.76
C ARG A 170 -7.73 -20.61 -4.73
N GLY A 171 -8.54 -20.71 -3.69
CA GLY A 171 -8.46 -21.78 -2.70
C GLY A 171 -8.63 -23.12 -3.40
N HIS A 172 -7.52 -23.70 -3.84
CA HIS A 172 -7.47 -25.11 -4.16
C HIS A 172 -7.47 -25.84 -2.82
N ARG A 173 -8.66 -26.27 -2.37
CA ARG A 173 -8.81 -27.31 -1.35
C ARG A 173 -8.21 -28.60 -1.90
N GLY A 174 -6.89 -28.69 -1.90
CA GLY A 174 -6.13 -29.91 -2.13
C GLY A 174 -5.92 -30.60 -0.79
N GLY A 175 -6.64 -31.70 -0.58
CA GLY A 175 -6.72 -32.41 0.68
C GLY A 175 -5.37 -32.90 1.22
N ARG A 176 -5.19 -32.78 2.53
CA ARG A 176 -4.35 -33.71 3.28
C ARG A 176 -5.27 -34.72 3.95
N ARG A 177 -5.38 -35.89 3.31
CA ARG A 177 -5.82 -37.13 3.97
C ARG A 177 -4.74 -37.47 4.99
N HIS A 178 -5.05 -37.42 6.27
CA HIS A 178 -4.23 -38.10 7.28
C HIS A 178 -4.40 -39.61 7.08
N ALA A 179 -3.34 -40.26 6.59
CA ALA A 179 -3.19 -41.71 6.67
C ALA A 179 -2.64 -42.06 8.06
N GLY A 180 -3.28 -43.04 8.72
CA GLY A 180 -2.95 -43.56 10.06
C GLY A 180 -1.56 -44.18 10.15
N ARG A 181 -1.03 -44.49 11.34
CA ARG A 181 -1.40 -45.59 12.27
C ARG A 181 -0.30 -45.64 13.39
N PRO A 182 -0.29 -46.57 14.38
CA PRO A 182 -1.34 -47.34 15.09
C PRO A 182 -1.21 -47.32 16.65
N ASP A 183 -2.17 -47.97 17.33
CA ASP A 183 -2.33 -48.37 18.76
C ASP A 183 -1.06 -48.73 19.58
N GLN A 184 -0.83 -48.14 20.79
CA GLN A 184 -1.13 -48.60 22.19
C GLN A 184 0.11 -49.11 22.96
N PRO A 185 0.10 -49.40 24.31
CA PRO A 185 -0.72 -48.95 25.45
C PRO A 185 0.11 -48.55 26.73
N GLY A 186 -0.53 -48.03 27.80
CA GLY A 186 0.01 -48.09 29.18
C GLY A 186 -0.23 -46.87 30.11
N LEU A 187 -1.22 -46.96 31.01
CA LEU A 187 -1.45 -46.15 32.23
C LEU A 187 -0.38 -46.43 33.34
N PRO A 188 -0.39 -45.86 34.59
CA PRO A 188 -1.28 -44.87 35.25
C PRO A 188 -0.54 -43.77 36.09
N GLY A 189 -1.29 -42.85 36.73
CA GLY A 189 -0.89 -42.33 38.06
C GLY A 189 -0.98 -40.83 38.34
N SER A 190 -2.04 -40.41 39.04
CA SER A 190 -2.09 -39.44 40.15
C SER A 190 -1.29 -38.12 40.11
N ALA A 191 -1.99 -36.98 40.24
CA ALA A 191 -2.10 -36.24 41.51
C ALA A 191 -2.82 -34.89 41.34
N ARG A 192 -3.77 -34.62 42.25
CA ARG A 192 -4.34 -33.30 42.56
C ARG A 192 -3.35 -32.44 43.36
N LEU A 193 -3.59 -31.13 43.40
CA LEU A 193 -3.14 -30.04 44.31
C LEU A 193 -2.50 -28.91 43.49
N ARG A 194 -2.90 -27.64 43.54
CA ARG A 194 -3.80 -26.85 44.41
C ARG A 194 -4.59 -25.85 43.58
#